data_AF-A0A941AGZ8-F1
#
_entry.id   AF-A0A941AGZ8-F1
#
_cell.length_a   1.000
_cell.length_b   1.000
_cell.length_c   1.000
_cell.angle_alpha   90.00
_cell.angle_beta   90.00
_cell.angle_gamma   90.00
#
_symmetry.space_group_name_H-M   'P 1'
#
loop_
_entity.id
_entity.type
_entity.pdbx_description
1 polymer ?
#
loop_
_entity_poly.entity_id
_entity_poly.type
_entity_poly.pdbx_seq_one_letter_code
_entity_poly.pdbx_strand_id
1 'polypeptide(L)'
;MVTNTNIDTLPVEVFAQVKMAMQERGISQRTMAAMRGTSYGGSAHFAFSPSREVVAGYAAILEDDELRRWAESDLFWDRVVEVREEGVEEVFDLTVPGPSSWLADGIVSHNSGAIEQDSDLILFVYREEMYSKEKTPQEEKGIAEIIVGKNRSGPMRDVKLVFLSQFTRFEDLAQDLE
;
A
#
# COMPACT_ATOMS: atom_id res chain seq x y z
N MET A 1 -4.52 8.54 29.96
CA MET A 1 -4.49 8.35 28.50
C MET A 1 -4.43 6.87 28.23
N VAL A 2 -5.43 6.30 27.55
CA VAL A 2 -5.35 4.91 27.09
C VAL A 2 -4.36 4.92 25.93
N THR A 3 -3.19 4.31 26.09
CA THR A 3 -2.24 4.10 25.00
C THR A 3 -2.91 3.21 23.97
N ASN A 4 -3.34 3.78 22.84
CA ASN A 4 -3.83 2.99 21.73
C ASN A 4 -2.63 2.24 21.12
N THR A 5 -2.61 0.91 21.21
CA THR A 5 -1.50 0.09 20.73
C THR A 5 -1.43 -0.02 19.20
N ASN A 6 -2.41 0.55 18.49
CA ASN A 6 -2.55 0.48 17.03
C ASN A 6 -2.21 1.80 16.31
N ILE A 7 -1.41 2.66 16.92
CA ILE A 7 -0.84 3.85 16.29
C ILE A 7 0.66 3.62 16.10
N ASP A 8 1.27 4.27 15.11
CA ASP A 8 2.68 4.09 14.76
C ASP A 8 3.06 2.64 14.42
N THR A 9 2.22 1.99 13.61
CA THR A 9 2.51 0.65 13.08
C THR A 9 3.15 0.77 11.72
N LEU A 10 4.22 0.00 11.51
CA LEU A 10 4.96 0.01 10.25
C LEU A 10 4.14 -0.67 9.14
N PRO A 11 4.38 -0.33 7.86
CA PRO A 11 3.72 -1.00 6.74
C PRO A 11 3.85 -2.52 6.83
N VAL A 12 2.78 -3.26 6.52
CA VAL A 12 2.76 -4.74 6.61
C VAL A 12 3.79 -5.37 5.68
N GLU A 13 4.16 -4.67 4.62
CA GLU A 13 5.18 -5.03 3.63
C GLU A 13 6.57 -5.15 4.25
N VAL A 14 6.85 -4.51 5.40
CA VAL A 14 8.11 -4.70 6.14
C VAL A 14 8.32 -6.18 6.50
N PHE A 15 7.26 -6.95 6.70
CA PHE A 15 7.39 -8.39 6.92
C PHE A 15 7.90 -9.17 5.71
N ALA A 16 7.81 -8.64 4.48
CA ALA A 16 8.47 -9.27 3.34
C ALA A 16 9.99 -9.22 3.51
N GLN A 17 10.54 -8.09 3.99
CA GLN A 17 11.97 -7.95 4.29
C GLN A 17 12.39 -8.88 5.43
N VAL A 18 11.58 -8.98 6.49
CA VAL A 18 11.83 -9.95 7.58
C VAL A 18 11.92 -11.38 7.04
N LYS A 19 10.98 -11.79 6.18
CA LYS A 19 10.97 -13.15 5.60
C LYS A 19 12.19 -13.39 4.72
N MET A 20 12.60 -12.40 3.92
CA MET A 20 13.82 -12.49 3.10
C MET A 20 15.07 -12.64 3.97
N ALA A 21 15.25 -11.78 4.98
CA ALA A 21 16.40 -11.83 5.88
C ALA A 21 16.47 -13.15 6.68
N MET A 22 15.32 -13.69 7.09
CA MET A 22 15.23 -15.03 7.69
C MET A 22 15.64 -16.14 6.71
N GLN A 23 15.17 -16.08 5.47
CA GLN A 23 15.48 -17.07 4.44
C GLN A 23 16.97 -17.10 4.12
N GLU A 24 17.61 -15.93 3.99
CA GLU A 24 19.05 -15.80 3.75
C GLU A 24 19.90 -16.45 4.85
N ARG A 25 19.40 -16.42 6.09
CA ARG A 25 20.05 -17.02 7.26
C ARG A 25 19.61 -18.45 7.55
N GLY A 26 18.73 -19.01 6.71
CA GLY A 26 18.18 -20.36 6.91
C GLY A 26 17.31 -20.52 8.17
N ILE A 27 16.75 -19.42 8.69
CA ILE A 27 15.97 -19.43 9.93
C ILE A 27 14.50 -19.66 9.61
N SER A 28 13.94 -20.78 10.10
CA SER A 28 12.51 -21.05 9.99
C SER A 28 11.68 -20.13 10.89
N GLN A 29 10.40 -19.89 10.57
CA GLN A 29 9.50 -19.12 11.44
C GLN A 29 9.35 -19.71 12.84
N ARG A 30 9.38 -21.04 12.97
CA ARG A 30 9.33 -21.71 14.28
C ARG A 30 10.61 -21.47 15.08
N THR A 31 11.76 -21.55 14.42
CA THR A 31 13.07 -21.24 15.03
C THR A 31 13.12 -19.78 15.46
N MET A 32 12.67 -18.86 14.61
CA MET A 32 12.62 -17.43 14.91
C MET A 32 11.68 -17.11 16.08
N ALA A 33 10.50 -17.73 16.14
CA ALA A 33 9.59 -17.57 17.26
C ALA A 33 10.25 -17.99 18.59
N ALA A 34 10.99 -19.12 18.58
CA ALA A 34 11.75 -19.59 19.73
C ALA A 34 12.90 -18.63 20.11
N MET A 35 13.66 -18.13 19.14
CA MET A 35 14.73 -17.14 19.36
C MET A 35 14.19 -15.84 19.96
N ARG A 36 13.00 -15.41 19.54
CA ARG A 36 12.30 -14.23 20.09
C ARG A 36 11.62 -14.47 21.45
N GLY A 37 11.59 -15.70 21.95
CA GLY A 37 10.87 -16.04 23.18
C GLY A 37 9.34 -15.92 23.05
N THR A 38 8.82 -16.00 21.81
CA THR A 38 7.39 -15.85 21.50
C THR A 38 6.75 -17.18 21.10
N SER A 39 5.45 -17.33 21.29
CA SER A 39 4.71 -18.49 20.76
C SER A 39 4.70 -18.48 19.23
N TYR A 40 4.80 -19.66 18.62
CA TYR A 40 4.70 -19.80 17.18
C TYR A 40 3.26 -19.58 16.69
N GLY A 41 3.02 -18.45 16.04
CA GLY A 41 1.71 -18.05 15.50
C GLY A 41 1.46 -18.40 14.03
N GLY A 42 2.38 -19.11 13.38
CA GLY A 42 2.28 -19.44 11.95
C GLY A 42 2.21 -18.21 11.04
N SER A 43 1.55 -18.36 9.88
CA SER A 43 1.42 -17.30 8.88
C SER A 43 0.58 -16.10 9.34
N ALA A 44 -0.36 -16.31 10.26
CA ALA A 44 -1.23 -15.26 10.80
C ALA A 44 -0.45 -14.13 11.50
N HIS A 45 0.74 -14.44 12.02
CA HIS A 45 1.63 -13.44 12.62
C HIS A 45 2.01 -12.31 11.66
N PHE A 46 2.07 -12.60 10.35
CA PHE A 46 2.52 -11.67 9.32
C PHE A 46 1.38 -10.98 8.58
N ALA A 47 0.13 -11.12 9.06
CA ALA A 47 -1.05 -10.60 8.38
C ALA A 47 -1.41 -9.15 8.75
N PHE A 48 -0.77 -8.60 9.78
CA PHE A 48 -1.08 -7.27 10.32
C PHE A 48 0.17 -6.40 10.39
N SER A 49 0.01 -5.08 10.31
CA SER A 49 1.10 -4.11 10.44
C SER A 49 1.88 -4.32 11.76
N PRO A 50 3.21 -4.55 11.71
CA PRO A 50 3.98 -4.75 12.92
C PRO A 50 4.21 -3.44 13.67
N SER A 51 4.31 -3.51 15.00
CA SER A 51 4.87 -2.42 15.77
C SER A 51 6.39 -2.31 15.54
N ARG A 52 6.95 -1.15 15.84
CA ARG A 52 8.42 -0.94 15.83
C ARG A 52 9.15 -1.93 16.71
N GLU A 53 8.62 -2.21 17.89
CA GLU A 53 9.22 -3.17 18.84
C GLU A 53 9.30 -4.58 18.23
N VAL A 54 8.26 -5.00 17.49
CA VAL A 54 8.27 -6.28 16.78
C VAL A 54 9.39 -6.30 15.75
N VAL A 55 9.49 -5.27 14.90
CA VAL A 55 10.54 -5.18 13.86
C VAL A 55 11.94 -5.07 14.48
N ALA A 56 12.11 -4.31 15.58
CA ALA A 56 13.36 -4.22 16.32
C ALA A 56 13.83 -5.58 16.84
N GLY A 57 12.90 -6.40 17.36
CA GLY A 57 13.20 -7.77 17.78
C GLY A 57 13.69 -8.66 16.64
N TYR A 58 13.14 -8.50 15.43
CA TYR A 58 13.67 -9.16 14.24
C TYR A 58 15.04 -8.63 13.85
N ALA A 59 15.21 -7.30 13.81
CA ALA A 59 16.46 -6.64 13.44
C ALA A 59 17.64 -7.05 14.34
N ALA A 60 17.39 -7.21 15.64
CA ALA A 60 18.40 -7.63 16.61
C ALA A 60 18.87 -9.07 16.41
N ILE A 61 17.95 -10.01 16.13
CA ILE A 61 18.29 -11.44 15.94
C ILE A 61 18.86 -11.69 14.55
N LEU A 62 18.35 -10.99 13.55
CA LEU A 62 18.81 -11.11 12.17
C LEU A 62 20.06 -10.28 11.92
N GLU A 63 20.45 -9.37 12.81
CA GLU A 63 21.55 -8.43 12.57
C GLU A 63 21.34 -7.70 11.22
N ASP A 64 20.14 -7.16 11.01
CA ASP A 64 19.72 -6.55 9.75
C ASP A 64 19.57 -5.04 9.89
N ASP A 65 20.40 -4.29 9.17
CA ASP A 65 20.48 -2.83 9.27
C ASP A 65 19.27 -2.14 8.65
N GLU A 66 18.66 -2.72 7.62
CA GLU A 66 17.46 -2.16 6.98
C GLU A 66 16.24 -2.32 7.89
N LEU A 67 16.08 -3.48 8.53
CA LEU A 67 15.05 -3.67 9.56
C LEU A 67 15.28 -2.75 10.77
N ARG A 68 16.54 -2.51 11.15
CA ARG A 68 16.86 -1.55 12.21
C ARG A 68 16.45 -0.13 11.82
N ARG A 69 16.74 0.28 10.58
CA ARG A 69 16.33 1.58 10.04
C ARG A 69 14.81 1.75 10.07
N TRP A 70 14.04 0.71 9.73
CA TRP A 70 12.58 0.75 9.86
C TRP A 70 12.13 0.95 11.31
N ALA A 71 12.70 0.18 12.24
CA ALA A 71 12.31 0.25 13.65
C ALA A 71 12.63 1.61 14.29
N GLU A 72 13.80 2.18 13.95
CA GLU A 72 14.34 3.41 14.54
C GLU A 72 13.99 4.69 13.78
N SER A 73 13.32 4.58 12.62
CA SER A 73 12.96 5.75 11.80
C SER A 73 12.09 6.76 12.55
N ASP A 74 12.40 8.05 12.41
CA ASP A 74 11.61 9.15 12.97
C ASP A 74 10.25 9.35 12.27
N LEU A 75 10.00 8.67 11.15
CA LEU A 75 8.73 8.77 10.41
C LEU A 75 7.62 8.04 11.13
N PHE A 76 6.59 8.76 11.57
CA PHE A 76 5.39 8.18 12.16
C PHE A 76 4.48 7.56 11.10
N TRP A 77 4.14 6.28 11.26
CA TRP A 77 3.28 5.56 10.31
C TRP A 77 1.90 5.30 10.90
N ASP A 78 0.87 5.78 10.21
CA ASP A 78 -0.51 5.49 10.59
C ASP A 78 -1.37 5.17 9.37
N ARG A 79 -2.45 4.45 9.62
CA ARG A 79 -3.39 4.07 8.57
C ARG A 79 -4.39 5.20 8.37
N VAL A 80 -4.59 5.60 7.12
CA VAL A 80 -5.73 6.44 6.73
C VAL A 80 -7.03 5.70 7.08
N VAL A 81 -7.79 6.23 8.03
CA VAL A 81 -9.04 5.60 8.50
C VAL A 81 -10.24 6.01 7.68
N GLU A 82 -10.17 7.19 7.06
CA GLU A 82 -11.29 7.79 6.32
C GLU A 82 -10.77 8.90 5.41
N VAL A 83 -11.45 9.09 4.28
CA VAL A 83 -11.28 10.24 3.39
C VAL A 83 -12.66 10.82 3.14
N ARG A 84 -12.80 12.13 3.30
CA ARG A 84 -14.05 12.87 3.08
C ARG A 84 -13.80 14.02 2.12
N GLU A 85 -14.83 14.39 1.38
CA GLU A 85 -14.81 15.62 0.58
C GLU A 85 -14.95 16.82 1.52
N GLU A 86 -13.98 17.75 1.47
CA GLU A 86 -13.96 18.96 2.32
C GLU A 86 -14.49 20.21 1.59
N GLY A 87 -14.82 20.09 0.30
CA GLY A 87 -15.32 21.19 -0.55
C GLY A 87 -14.25 21.81 -1.45
N VAL A 88 -14.51 23.02 -1.94
CA VAL A 88 -13.60 23.75 -2.84
C VAL A 88 -12.84 24.79 -2.04
N GLU A 89 -11.51 24.64 -1.98
CA GLU A 89 -10.60 25.56 -1.30
C GLU A 89 -9.46 25.99 -2.22
N GLU A 90 -8.86 27.15 -1.92
CA GLU A 90 -7.61 27.56 -2.57
C GLU A 90 -6.46 26.74 -1.97
N VAL A 91 -5.72 26.06 -2.85
CA VAL A 91 -4.59 25.19 -2.46
C VAL A 91 -3.28 25.69 -3.05
N PHE A 92 -2.18 25.40 -2.37
CA PHE A 92 -0.84 25.75 -2.78
C PHE A 92 0.01 24.49 -2.93
N ASP A 93 0.94 24.52 -3.89
CA ASP A 93 1.90 23.44 -4.12
C ASP A 93 3.33 23.99 -4.07
N LEU A 94 4.30 23.12 -3.75
CA LEU A 94 5.72 23.44 -3.76
C LEU A 94 6.43 22.58 -4.80
N THR A 95 7.32 23.20 -5.57
CA THR A 95 8.30 22.44 -6.38
C THR A 95 9.58 22.27 -5.58
N VAL A 96 9.73 21.12 -4.92
CA VAL A 96 10.94 20.81 -4.15
C VAL A 96 11.95 20.06 -5.02
N PRO A 97 13.16 20.59 -5.26
CA PRO A 97 14.19 19.89 -6.03
C PRO A 97 14.75 18.71 -5.22
N GLY A 98 14.98 17.58 -5.89
CA GLY A 98 15.49 16.36 -5.25
C GLY A 98 14.34 15.44 -4.83
N PRO A 99 14.05 15.29 -3.52
CA PRO A 99 13.07 14.30 -3.04
C PRO A 99 11.62 14.60 -3.47
N SER A 100 11.36 15.78 -4.04
CA SER A 100 10.03 16.17 -4.51
C SER A 100 8.95 16.05 -3.43
N SER A 101 9.35 16.28 -2.18
CA SER A 101 8.48 16.16 -1.01
C SER A 101 8.81 17.21 0.07
N TRP A 102 7.82 17.55 0.88
CA TRP A 102 7.94 18.48 2.00
C TRP A 102 7.02 18.06 3.16
N LEU A 103 7.15 18.72 4.30
CA LEU A 103 6.26 18.55 5.44
C LEU A 103 5.18 19.64 5.42
N ALA A 104 3.91 19.24 5.44
CA ALA A 104 2.76 20.13 5.61
C ALA A 104 1.86 19.55 6.70
N ASP A 105 1.54 20.35 7.72
CA ASP A 105 0.69 19.95 8.86
C ASP A 105 1.09 18.61 9.52
N GLY A 106 2.39 18.32 9.56
CA GLY A 106 2.92 17.08 10.14
C GLY A 106 2.82 15.84 9.23
N ILE A 107 2.34 16.01 7.99
CA ILE A 107 2.25 14.96 6.97
C ILE A 107 3.32 15.20 5.91
N VAL A 108 3.95 14.12 5.44
CA VAL A 108 4.87 14.17 4.29
C VAL A 108 4.03 14.27 3.02
N SER A 109 4.09 15.41 2.36
CA SER A 109 3.47 15.67 1.05
C SER A 109 4.49 15.49 -0.06
N HIS A 110 4.05 14.99 -1.22
CA HIS A 110 4.87 14.90 -2.44
C HIS A 110 4.32 15.89 -3.48
N ASN A 111 5.17 16.41 -4.36
CA ASN A 111 4.77 17.33 -5.44
C ASN A 111 3.60 16.70 -6.20
N SER A 112 2.45 17.39 -6.23
CA SER A 112 1.29 16.98 -7.05
C SER A 112 1.42 17.50 -8.48
N GLY A 113 2.13 18.63 -8.65
CA GLY A 113 2.15 19.40 -9.89
C GLY A 113 2.68 18.66 -11.13
N ALA A 114 3.93 18.21 -11.16
CA ALA A 114 4.54 17.86 -12.46
C ALA A 114 3.88 16.65 -13.15
N ILE A 115 3.67 15.55 -12.44
CA ILE A 115 3.18 14.30 -13.06
C ILE A 115 1.72 14.43 -13.48
N GLU A 116 0.88 15.01 -12.62
CA GLU A 116 -0.52 15.24 -12.96
C GLU A 116 -0.64 16.31 -14.04
N GLN A 117 0.01 17.47 -13.89
CA GLN A 117 -0.14 18.58 -14.83
C GLN A 117 0.41 18.25 -16.20
N ASP A 118 1.58 17.60 -16.33
CA ASP A 118 2.20 17.28 -17.63
C ASP A 118 1.54 16.10 -18.35
N SER A 119 0.72 15.31 -17.66
CA SER A 119 0.01 14.20 -18.28
C SER A 119 -1.12 14.68 -19.22
N ASP A 120 -1.13 14.09 -20.42
CA ASP A 120 -2.26 14.25 -21.36
C ASP A 120 -3.43 13.32 -21.02
N LEU A 121 -3.13 12.16 -20.41
CA LEU A 121 -4.09 11.12 -20.03
C LEU A 121 -3.69 10.52 -18.68
N ILE A 122 -4.63 10.46 -17.74
CA ILE A 122 -4.49 9.73 -16.46
C ILE A 122 -5.56 8.65 -16.43
N LEU A 123 -5.12 7.41 -16.21
CA LEU A 123 -5.97 6.24 -16.06
C LEU A 123 -5.73 5.62 -14.69
N PHE A 124 -6.81 5.34 -13.96
CA PHE A 124 -6.76 4.50 -12.77
C PHE A 124 -7.31 3.13 -13.10
N VAL A 125 -6.71 2.10 -12.53
CA VAL A 125 -7.18 0.71 -12.67
C VAL A 125 -7.78 0.30 -11.34
N TYR A 126 -9.09 0.09 -11.32
CA TYR A 126 -9.81 -0.35 -10.14
C TYR A 126 -10.32 -1.78 -10.31
N ARG A 127 -10.12 -2.61 -9.27
CA ARG A 127 -10.56 -4.02 -9.24
C ARG A 127 -11.15 -4.32 -7.87
N GLU A 128 -12.48 -4.28 -7.77
CA GLU A 128 -13.21 -4.54 -6.51
C GLU A 128 -12.76 -5.84 -5.83
N GLU A 129 -12.55 -6.90 -6.61
CA GLU A 129 -12.12 -8.21 -6.11
C GLU A 129 -10.77 -8.21 -5.38
N MET A 130 -9.91 -7.21 -5.61
CA MET A 130 -8.62 -7.10 -4.92
C MET A 130 -8.78 -6.61 -3.47
N TYR A 131 -9.80 -5.79 -3.22
CA TYR A 131 -10.03 -5.15 -1.92
C TYR A 131 -11.10 -5.89 -1.10
N SER A 132 -12.11 -6.47 -1.76
CA SER A 132 -13.30 -7.03 -1.10
C SER A 132 -13.61 -8.49 -1.49
N LYS A 133 -12.58 -9.35 -1.62
CA LYS A 133 -12.65 -10.73 -2.15
C LYS A 133 -13.92 -11.55 -1.82
N GLU A 134 -14.36 -11.55 -0.56
CA GLU A 134 -15.51 -12.35 -0.09
C GLU A 134 -16.86 -11.67 -0.34
N LYS A 135 -16.86 -10.34 -0.50
CA LYS A 135 -18.06 -9.52 -0.67
C LYS A 135 -18.32 -9.14 -2.13
N THR A 136 -17.30 -9.23 -2.98
CA THR A 136 -17.44 -8.94 -4.41
C THR A 136 -18.44 -9.91 -5.05
N PRO A 137 -19.53 -9.41 -5.66
CA PRO A 137 -20.49 -10.22 -6.40
C PRO A 137 -19.79 -11.06 -7.48
N GLN A 138 -20.34 -12.23 -7.80
CA GLN A 138 -19.69 -13.16 -8.72
C GLN A 138 -19.56 -12.57 -10.13
N GLU A 139 -20.50 -11.70 -10.51
CA GLU A 139 -20.56 -10.94 -11.75
C GLU A 139 -19.48 -9.84 -11.86
N GLU A 140 -18.92 -9.37 -10.74
CA GLU A 140 -17.85 -8.36 -10.71
C GLU A 140 -16.46 -8.99 -10.57
N LYS A 141 -16.38 -10.31 -10.34
CA LYS A 141 -15.10 -11.02 -10.29
C LYS A 141 -14.46 -11.05 -11.67
N GLY A 142 -13.18 -10.75 -11.72
CA GLY A 142 -12.44 -10.58 -12.96
C GLY A 142 -12.85 -9.33 -13.75
N ILE A 143 -13.64 -8.40 -13.20
CA ILE A 143 -13.89 -7.10 -13.84
C ILE A 143 -12.86 -6.09 -13.34
N ALA A 144 -12.32 -5.33 -14.27
CA ALA A 144 -11.51 -4.16 -13.99
C ALA A 144 -12.15 -2.92 -14.59
N GLU A 145 -12.29 -1.88 -13.78
CA GLU A 145 -12.75 -0.58 -14.21
C GLU A 145 -11.55 0.32 -14.48
N ILE A 146 -11.44 0.78 -15.73
CA ILE A 146 -10.45 1.75 -16.17
C ILE A 146 -11.10 3.13 -16.06
N ILE A 147 -10.71 3.88 -15.05
CA ILE A 147 -11.27 5.19 -14.74
C ILE A 147 -10.40 6.25 -15.42
N VAL A 148 -10.99 7.06 -16.30
CA VAL A 148 -10.27 8.14 -16.99
C VAL A 148 -10.31 9.40 -16.12
N GLY A 149 -9.30 9.54 -15.25
CA GLY A 149 -9.20 10.68 -14.34
C GLY A 149 -8.80 12.00 -15.01
N LYS A 150 -8.15 11.94 -16.18
CA LYS A 150 -7.79 13.12 -16.98
C LYS A 150 -7.65 12.74 -18.43
N ASN A 151 -8.19 13.55 -19.35
CA ASN A 151 -7.97 13.41 -20.79
C ASN A 151 -7.99 14.81 -21.44
N ARG A 152 -6.84 15.34 -21.84
CA ARG A 152 -6.75 16.69 -22.42
C ARG A 152 -7.36 16.80 -23.83
N SER A 153 -7.38 15.68 -24.57
CA SER A 153 -7.74 15.65 -25.99
C SER A 153 -9.05 14.90 -26.25
N GLY A 154 -9.82 14.56 -25.21
CA GLY A 154 -11.00 13.72 -25.36
C GLY A 154 -11.88 13.63 -24.12
N PRO A 155 -12.96 12.87 -24.19
CA PRO A 155 -13.89 12.71 -23.08
C PRO A 155 -13.25 11.93 -21.94
N MET A 156 -13.67 12.27 -20.72
CA MET A 156 -13.49 11.40 -19.55
C MET A 156 -14.65 10.41 -19.54
N ARG A 157 -14.34 9.12 -19.56
CA ARG A 157 -15.32 8.03 -19.40
C ARG A 157 -14.64 6.83 -18.78
N ASP A 158 -15.38 6.12 -17.96
CA ASP A 158 -14.88 4.90 -17.37
C ASP A 158 -15.22 3.72 -18.28
N VAL A 159 -14.31 2.75 -18.36
CA VAL A 159 -14.45 1.59 -19.24
C VAL A 159 -14.24 0.33 -18.43
N LYS A 160 -15.19 -0.61 -18.51
CA LYS A 160 -15.06 -1.93 -17.89
C LYS A 160 -14.39 -2.90 -18.85
N LEU A 161 -13.40 -3.63 -18.34
CA LEU A 161 -12.64 -4.68 -19.03
C LEU A 161 -12.71 -5.97 -18.23
N VAL A 162 -12.42 -7.09 -18.89
CA VAL A 162 -12.21 -8.39 -18.23
C VAL A 162 -10.72 -8.53 -17.90
N PHE A 163 -10.39 -8.81 -16.66
CA PHE A 163 -9.04 -9.15 -16.20
C PHE A 163 -8.88 -10.66 -16.03
N LEU A 164 -8.07 -11.27 -16.89
CA LEU A 164 -7.70 -12.68 -16.83
C LEU A 164 -6.48 -12.86 -15.93
N SER A 165 -6.73 -13.09 -14.64
CA SER A 165 -5.68 -13.17 -13.61
C SER A 165 -4.60 -14.20 -13.88
N GLN A 166 -4.95 -15.36 -14.45
CA GLN A 166 -3.98 -16.40 -14.81
C GLN A 166 -2.95 -15.97 -15.87
N PHE A 167 -3.25 -14.91 -16.63
CA PHE A 167 -2.38 -14.38 -17.69
C PHE A 167 -1.93 -12.94 -17.41
N THR A 168 -2.41 -12.32 -16.33
CA THR A 168 -2.20 -10.89 -16.03
C THR A 168 -2.55 -10.00 -17.23
N ARG A 169 -3.71 -10.26 -17.86
CA ARG A 169 -4.12 -9.64 -19.12
C ARG A 169 -5.52 -9.04 -19.02
N PHE A 170 -5.69 -7.86 -19.64
CA PHE A 170 -7.00 -7.24 -19.83
C PHE A 170 -7.53 -7.56 -21.23
N GLU A 171 -8.82 -7.88 -21.32
CA GLU A 171 -9.56 -8.12 -22.55
C GLU A 171 -10.79 -7.22 -22.59
N ASP A 172 -11.28 -6.97 -23.79
CA ASP A 172 -12.55 -6.26 -23.97
C ASP A 172 -13.66 -7.02 -23.25
N LEU A 173 -14.42 -6.31 -22.43
CA LEU A 173 -15.67 -6.83 -21.90
C LEU A 173 -16.62 -6.96 -23.09
N ALA A 174 -16.99 -8.20 -23.43
CA ALA A 174 -17.91 -8.47 -24.53
C ALA A 174 -19.15 -7.60 -24.35
N GLN A 175 -19.36 -6.66 -25.28
CA GLN A 175 -20.58 -5.88 -25.32
C GLN A 175 -21.70 -6.80 -25.79
N ASP A 176 -22.80 -6.86 -25.05
CA ASP A 176 -24.08 -7.23 -25.66
C ASP A 176 -24.31 -6.22 -26.78
N LEU A 177 -24.17 -6.68 -28.03
CA LEU A 177 -24.53 -5.92 -29.22
C LEU A 177 -26.03 -5.63 -29.17
N GLU A 178 -26.42 -4.42 -28.76
CA GLU A 178 -27.72 -3.82 -29.11
C GLU A 178 -27.61 -2.99 -30.39
#